data_AF-A0A540KVI8-F1
#
_entry.id   AF-A0A540KVI8-F1
#
_cell.length_a   1.000
_cell.length_b   1.000
_cell.length_c   1.000
_cell.angle_alpha   90.00
_cell.angle_beta   90.00
_cell.angle_gamma   90.00
#
_symmetry.space_group_name_H-M   'P 1'
#
loop_
_entity.id
_entity.type
_entity.pdbx_description
1 polymer ?
#
loop_
_entity_poly.entity_id
_entity_poly.type
_entity_poly.pdbx_seq_one_letter_code
_entity_poly.pdbx_strand_id
1 'polypeptide(L)'
;MKGKTFVFTEKWPGSYCDTKTSCCYPTTGKPAADFGIHGLWPNYNDGSYPSNCDPSNPFDQSEISDLRSSMQKEWPTLACPSSSGIAFWTHEWEKHGTCSESVIDQHGYFEAALNLKKKINLLQALQSAGIQPNGDSYTLQNITGAVKDATGFTPFIECNVDESGNSQLYQVYLCVDTSGSDLIECPVFPHGQCGTQTEFPTF
;
A
#
# COMPACT_ATOMS: atom_id res chain seq x y z
N MET A 1 -21.32 -12.20 13.78
CA MET A 1 -20.45 -12.27 12.60
C MET A 1 -19.44 -11.15 12.71
N LYS A 2 -18.14 -11.42 12.60
CA LYS A 2 -17.14 -10.34 12.58
C LYS A 2 -17.34 -9.55 11.29
N GLY A 3 -17.55 -8.24 11.36
CA GLY A 3 -17.57 -7.40 10.16
C GLY A 3 -16.24 -7.53 9.43
N LYS A 4 -16.28 -7.47 8.10
CA LYS A 4 -15.11 -7.62 7.23
C LYS A 4 -14.97 -6.35 6.39
N THR A 5 -13.75 -5.92 6.18
CA THR A 5 -13.37 -4.84 5.26
C THR A 5 -12.09 -5.25 4.55
N PHE A 6 -11.62 -4.46 3.59
CA PHE A 6 -10.23 -4.49 3.19
C PHE A 6 -9.47 -3.30 3.79
N VAL A 7 -8.17 -3.47 3.93
CA VAL A 7 -7.20 -2.42 4.15
C VAL A 7 -6.38 -2.31 2.88
N PHE A 8 -6.49 -1.19 2.18
CA PHE A 8 -5.65 -0.85 1.04
C PHE A 8 -4.45 -0.06 1.52
N THR A 9 -3.27 -0.56 1.19
CA THR A 9 -2.00 -0.01 1.68
C THR A 9 -1.12 0.40 0.51
N GLU A 10 -0.67 1.64 0.55
CA GLU A 10 0.33 2.19 -0.36
C GLU A 10 1.60 2.56 0.41
N LYS A 11 2.75 2.45 -0.25
CA LYS A 11 4.07 2.63 0.33
C LYS A 11 4.89 3.66 -0.44
N TRP A 12 5.58 4.52 0.28
CA TRP A 12 6.54 5.45 -0.31
C TRP A 12 7.87 4.74 -0.60
N PRO A 13 8.33 4.70 -1.87
CA PRO A 13 9.56 3.99 -2.22
C PRO A 13 10.83 4.64 -1.64
N GLY A 14 10.83 5.96 -1.41
CA GLY A 14 11.94 6.67 -0.74
C GLY A 14 12.23 6.07 0.64
N SER A 15 11.18 5.97 1.47
CA SER A 15 11.27 5.44 2.83
C SER A 15 11.50 3.94 2.92
N TYR A 16 11.34 3.19 1.83
CA TYR A 16 11.77 1.79 1.78
C TYR A 16 13.27 1.68 1.51
N CYS A 17 13.81 2.59 0.69
CA CYS A 17 15.16 2.50 0.12
C CYS A 17 16.25 3.24 0.89
N ASP A 18 15.90 4.06 1.88
CA ASP A 18 16.83 4.86 2.70
C ASP A 18 17.02 4.32 4.13
N THR A 19 16.61 3.06 4.35
CA THR A 19 16.85 2.35 5.61
C THR A 19 18.15 1.55 5.56
N LYS A 20 18.58 1.00 6.70
CA LYS A 20 19.73 0.07 6.77
C LYS A 20 19.52 -1.24 6.00
N THR A 21 18.30 -1.52 5.56
CA THR A 21 17.98 -2.71 4.76
C THR A 21 18.20 -2.41 3.29
N SER A 22 18.83 -3.34 2.58
CA SER A 22 19.05 -3.18 1.14
C SER A 22 17.74 -3.07 0.36
N CYS A 23 17.69 -2.16 -0.60
CA CYS A 23 16.65 -2.11 -1.62
C CYS A 23 17.23 -2.31 -3.02
N CYS A 24 16.43 -2.89 -3.90
CA CYS A 24 16.78 -3.16 -5.28
C CYS A 24 15.64 -2.71 -6.18
N TYR A 25 15.95 -1.93 -7.23
CA TYR A 25 14.94 -1.58 -8.21
C TYR A 25 14.47 -2.82 -9.00
N PRO A 26 13.20 -2.86 -9.46
CA PRO A 26 12.70 -3.92 -10.33
C PRO A 26 13.53 -4.09 -11.60
N THR A 27 13.34 -5.21 -12.30
CA THR A 27 13.97 -5.44 -13.61
C THR A 27 13.52 -4.46 -14.68
N THR A 28 12.43 -3.72 -14.45
CA THR A 28 11.94 -2.63 -15.31
C THR A 28 12.62 -1.28 -15.04
N GLY A 29 13.55 -1.20 -14.08
CA GLY A 29 14.28 0.01 -13.71
C GLY A 29 13.73 0.70 -12.46
N LYS A 30 14.26 1.90 -12.16
CA LYS A 30 13.83 2.72 -11.02
C LYS A 30 12.33 3.07 -11.18
N PRO A 31 11.47 2.77 -10.19
CA PRO A 31 10.06 3.19 -10.23
C PRO A 31 9.92 4.71 -10.26
N ALA A 32 8.73 5.20 -10.62
CA ALA A 32 8.42 6.62 -10.47
C ALA A 32 8.51 7.03 -8.99
N ALA A 33 8.82 8.31 -8.74
CA ALA A 33 8.73 8.92 -7.41
C ALA A 33 7.27 9.19 -7.05
N ASP A 34 6.50 8.11 -6.90
CA ASP A 34 5.11 8.07 -6.48
C ASP A 34 4.93 6.90 -5.50
N PHE A 35 3.84 6.93 -4.73
CA PHE A 35 3.44 5.79 -3.91
C PHE A 35 3.23 4.56 -4.79
N GLY A 36 3.67 3.40 -4.31
CA GLY A 36 3.39 2.11 -4.92
C GLY A 36 2.45 1.29 -4.04
N ILE A 37 1.60 0.48 -4.63
CA ILE A 37 0.74 -0.45 -3.90
C ILE A 37 1.65 -1.40 -3.09
N HIS A 38 1.31 -1.62 -1.82
CA HIS A 38 1.81 -2.75 -1.05
C HIS A 38 0.80 -3.90 -1.13
N GLY A 39 -0.47 -3.63 -0.81
CA GLY A 39 -1.50 -4.66 -0.93
C GLY A 39 -2.90 -4.23 -0.57
N LEU A 40 -3.82 -5.18 -0.80
CA LEU A 40 -5.23 -5.08 -0.48
C LEU A 40 -5.59 -6.24 0.46
N TRP A 41 -5.75 -5.97 1.75
CA TRP A 41 -5.76 -7.02 2.76
C TRP A 41 -7.14 -7.17 3.39
N PRO A 42 -7.81 -8.33 3.24
CA PRO A 42 -8.99 -8.63 4.04
C PRO A 42 -8.70 -8.47 5.53
N ASN A 43 -9.55 -7.76 6.25
CA ASN A 43 -9.40 -7.47 7.67
C ASN A 43 -10.75 -7.61 8.39
N TYR A 44 -10.73 -7.96 9.67
CA TYR A 44 -11.91 -7.97 10.52
C TYR A 44 -12.01 -6.66 11.31
N ASN A 45 -13.23 -6.26 11.66
CA ASN A 45 -13.49 -5.02 12.40
C ASN A 45 -12.89 -5.01 13.83
N ASP A 46 -12.40 -6.14 14.34
CA ASP A 46 -11.73 -6.25 15.64
C ASP A 46 -10.20 -6.13 15.55
N GLY A 47 -9.66 -5.90 14.35
CA GLY A 47 -8.23 -5.73 14.09
C GLY A 47 -7.49 -7.04 13.77
N SER A 48 -8.14 -8.20 13.96
CA SER A 48 -7.60 -9.46 13.44
C SER A 48 -7.79 -9.56 11.92
N TYR A 49 -7.02 -10.41 11.25
CA TYR A 49 -7.14 -10.64 9.81
C TYR A 49 -6.99 -12.13 9.47
N PRO A 50 -7.67 -12.61 8.42
CA PRO A 50 -7.41 -13.93 7.86
C PRO A 50 -6.15 -13.91 6.98
N SER A 51 -5.45 -15.04 6.88
CA SER A 51 -4.28 -15.20 6.01
C SER A 51 -4.14 -16.62 5.51
N ASN A 52 -3.58 -16.80 4.29
CA ASN A 52 -3.32 -18.10 3.68
C ASN A 52 -4.57 -18.99 3.64
N CYS A 53 -5.68 -18.44 3.13
CA CYS A 53 -7.00 -19.05 3.29
C CYS A 53 -7.26 -20.24 2.37
N ASP A 54 -6.64 -20.27 1.19
CA ASP A 54 -6.77 -21.38 0.25
C ASP A 54 -5.41 -21.79 -0.36
N PRO A 55 -4.72 -22.79 0.22
CA PRO A 55 -3.50 -23.35 -0.37
C PRO A 55 -3.73 -24.10 -1.69
N SER A 56 -4.98 -24.39 -2.06
CA SER A 56 -5.33 -25.07 -3.31
C SER A 56 -5.58 -24.13 -4.48
N ASN A 57 -5.54 -22.81 -4.23
CA ASN A 57 -5.67 -21.76 -5.24
C ASN A 57 -4.37 -20.93 -5.36
N PRO A 58 -3.27 -21.53 -5.85
CA PRO A 58 -2.00 -20.82 -5.99
C PRO A 58 -2.10 -19.73 -7.06
N PHE A 59 -1.20 -18.76 -6.97
CA PHE A 59 -1.16 -17.66 -7.92
C PHE A 59 -0.91 -18.12 -9.37
N ASP A 60 -1.79 -17.73 -10.30
CA ASP A 60 -1.65 -17.99 -11.75
C ASP A 60 -1.38 -16.69 -12.52
N GLN A 61 -0.13 -16.53 -13.00
CA GLN A 61 0.27 -15.36 -13.80
C GLN A 61 -0.56 -15.14 -15.07
N SER A 62 -1.17 -16.17 -15.63
CA SER A 62 -1.95 -16.07 -16.87
C SER A 62 -3.24 -15.28 -16.66
N GLU A 63 -3.83 -15.36 -15.47
CA GLU A 63 -5.07 -14.66 -15.11
C GLU A 63 -4.89 -13.14 -15.00
N ILE A 64 -3.66 -12.62 -14.90
CA ILE A 64 -3.38 -11.18 -14.79
C ILE A 64 -2.53 -10.66 -15.95
N SER A 65 -2.48 -11.39 -17.06
CA SER A 65 -1.57 -11.10 -18.17
C SER A 65 -1.82 -9.71 -18.79
N ASP A 66 -3.08 -9.27 -18.83
CA ASP A 66 -3.53 -7.94 -19.26
C ASP A 66 -3.17 -6.83 -18.25
N LEU A 67 -3.13 -7.15 -16.95
CA LEU A 67 -2.80 -6.19 -15.88
C LEU A 67 -1.30 -6.01 -15.68
N ARG A 68 -0.47 -6.92 -16.20
CA ARG A 68 0.97 -7.01 -15.91
C ARG A 68 1.74 -5.70 -16.06
N SER A 69 1.50 -4.93 -17.13
CA SER A 69 2.21 -3.66 -17.34
C SER A 69 1.85 -2.63 -16.26
N SER A 70 0.58 -2.59 -15.84
CA SER A 70 0.12 -1.70 -14.78
C SER A 70 0.69 -2.13 -13.44
N MET A 71 0.72 -3.44 -13.16
CA MET A 71 1.31 -3.97 -11.92
C MET A 71 2.81 -3.68 -11.81
N GLN A 72 3.57 -3.79 -12.90
CA GLN A 72 4.99 -3.44 -12.91
C GLN A 72 5.26 -1.96 -12.57
N LYS A 73 4.30 -1.09 -12.88
CA LYS A 73 4.41 0.35 -12.67
C LYS A 73 3.89 0.78 -11.30
N GLU A 74 2.70 0.32 -10.93
CA GLU A 74 1.96 0.79 -9.77
C GLU A 74 2.12 -0.12 -8.53
N TRP A 75 2.57 -1.38 -8.71
CA TRP A 75 2.81 -2.35 -7.64
C TRP A 75 4.23 -2.95 -7.69
N PRO A 76 5.29 -2.13 -7.78
CA PRO A 76 6.65 -2.63 -7.92
C PRO A 76 7.16 -3.30 -6.64
N THR A 77 8.03 -4.28 -6.79
CA THR A 77 8.86 -4.79 -5.69
C THR A 77 10.13 -3.97 -5.53
N LEU A 78 10.57 -3.75 -4.30
CA LEU A 78 11.85 -3.11 -3.98
C LEU A 78 12.79 -4.05 -3.21
N ALA A 79 12.38 -5.31 -3.02
CA ALA A 79 13.17 -6.32 -2.33
C ALA A 79 14.39 -6.74 -3.18
N CYS A 80 15.48 -7.13 -2.50
CA CYS A 80 16.66 -7.66 -3.15
C CYS A 80 16.65 -9.20 -3.23
N PRO A 81 17.19 -9.80 -4.31
CA PRO A 81 17.74 -9.13 -5.51
C PRO A 81 16.64 -8.53 -6.41
N SER A 82 17.04 -7.67 -7.35
CA SER A 82 16.14 -7.13 -8.39
C SER A 82 15.32 -8.23 -9.05
N SER A 83 14.01 -8.02 -9.16
CA SER A 83 13.09 -9.01 -9.71
C SER A 83 11.91 -8.37 -10.46
N SER A 84 11.10 -9.19 -11.11
CA SER A 84 9.99 -8.79 -11.97
C SER A 84 8.71 -8.41 -11.23
N GLY A 85 8.67 -8.51 -9.90
CA GLY A 85 7.47 -8.32 -9.07
C GLY A 85 6.64 -9.59 -8.86
N ILE A 86 6.80 -10.61 -9.70
CA ILE A 86 5.99 -11.85 -9.66
C ILE A 86 5.96 -12.49 -8.27
N ALA A 87 7.11 -12.70 -7.64
CA ALA A 87 7.17 -13.31 -6.32
C ALA A 87 6.45 -12.48 -5.23
N PHE A 88 6.46 -11.16 -5.39
CA PHE A 88 5.74 -10.27 -4.48
C PHE A 88 4.23 -10.38 -4.69
N TRP A 89 3.76 -10.38 -5.94
CA TRP A 89 2.34 -10.56 -6.23
C TRP A 89 1.82 -11.95 -5.85
N THR A 90 2.64 -13.00 -6.04
CA THR A 90 2.35 -14.34 -5.51
C THR A 90 2.15 -14.30 -4.00
N HIS A 91 3.04 -13.63 -3.25
CA HIS A 91 2.89 -13.49 -1.81
C HIS A 91 1.59 -12.79 -1.41
N GLU A 92 1.27 -11.65 -2.04
CA GLU A 92 0.07 -10.89 -1.74
C GLU A 92 -1.21 -11.67 -2.08
N TRP A 93 -1.23 -12.39 -3.21
CA TRP A 93 -2.36 -13.27 -3.54
C TRP A 93 -2.51 -14.41 -2.54
N GLU A 94 -1.48 -15.24 -2.36
CA GLU A 94 -1.59 -16.47 -1.57
C GLU A 94 -1.86 -16.18 -0.09
N LYS A 95 -1.28 -15.10 0.45
CA LYS A 95 -1.47 -14.70 1.85
C LYS A 95 -2.77 -13.93 2.06
N HIS A 96 -3.13 -13.00 1.16
CA HIS A 96 -4.23 -12.07 1.38
C HIS A 96 -5.38 -12.24 0.37
N GLY A 97 -5.08 -12.32 -0.92
CA GLY A 97 -6.09 -12.47 -1.98
C GLY A 97 -6.97 -13.72 -1.86
N THR A 98 -6.38 -14.88 -1.49
CA THR A 98 -7.13 -16.13 -1.25
C THR A 98 -8.19 -15.98 -0.16
N CYS A 99 -8.03 -15.01 0.75
CA CYS A 99 -9.01 -14.73 1.80
C CYS A 99 -10.20 -13.87 1.32
N SER A 100 -10.25 -13.50 0.04
CA SER A 100 -11.34 -12.74 -0.60
C SER A 100 -12.07 -13.46 -1.73
N GLU A 101 -11.71 -14.72 -2.02
CA GLU A 101 -12.23 -15.51 -3.15
C GLU A 101 -13.76 -15.63 -3.19
N SER A 102 -14.43 -15.57 -2.05
CA SER A 102 -15.89 -15.59 -2.00
C SER A 102 -16.55 -14.35 -2.64
N VAL A 103 -15.77 -13.31 -2.95
CA VAL A 103 -16.23 -12.03 -3.50
C VAL A 103 -15.44 -11.61 -4.74
N ILE A 104 -14.13 -11.83 -4.75
CA ILE A 104 -13.23 -11.35 -5.80
C ILE A 104 -12.24 -12.46 -6.14
N ASP A 105 -12.15 -12.83 -7.41
CA ASP A 105 -11.15 -13.76 -7.94
C ASP A 105 -9.76 -13.11 -8.08
N GLN A 106 -8.78 -13.84 -8.61
CA GLN A 106 -7.41 -13.34 -8.70
C GLN A 106 -7.31 -12.11 -9.61
N HIS A 107 -7.88 -12.16 -10.82
CA HIS A 107 -7.86 -11.01 -11.73
C HIS A 107 -8.53 -9.80 -11.07
N GLY A 108 -9.74 -9.97 -10.51
CA GLY A 108 -10.47 -8.91 -9.85
C GLY A 108 -9.74 -8.34 -8.63
N TYR A 109 -8.97 -9.14 -7.88
CA TYR A 109 -8.22 -8.69 -6.71
C TYR A 109 -7.13 -7.69 -7.10
N PHE A 110 -6.36 -8.01 -8.14
CA PHE A 110 -5.32 -7.12 -8.65
C PHE A 110 -5.90 -5.93 -9.39
N GLU A 111 -6.99 -6.11 -10.15
CA GLU A 111 -7.69 -5.01 -10.82
C GLU A 111 -8.27 -4.01 -9.80
N ALA A 112 -8.88 -4.49 -8.72
CA ALA A 112 -9.41 -3.65 -7.65
C ALA A 112 -8.32 -2.79 -7.01
N ALA A 113 -7.17 -3.37 -6.66
CA ALA A 113 -6.04 -2.62 -6.11
C ALA A 113 -5.50 -1.56 -7.07
N LEU A 114 -5.40 -1.87 -8.38
CA LEU A 114 -5.00 -0.91 -9.41
C LEU A 114 -6.02 0.23 -9.57
N ASN A 115 -7.32 -0.09 -9.52
CA ASN A 115 -8.39 0.91 -9.58
C ASN A 115 -8.39 1.82 -8.35
N LEU A 116 -8.13 1.26 -7.16
CA LEU A 116 -7.96 2.03 -5.92
C LEU A 116 -6.74 2.96 -6.01
N LYS A 117 -5.58 2.48 -6.45
CA LYS A 117 -4.38 3.31 -6.69
C LYS A 117 -4.65 4.47 -7.64
N LYS A 118 -5.42 4.23 -8.70
CA LYS A 118 -5.82 5.27 -9.65
C LYS A 118 -6.80 6.28 -9.04
N LYS A 119 -7.72 5.83 -8.19
CA LYS A 119 -8.71 6.66 -7.48
C LYS A 119 -8.06 7.50 -6.38
N ILE A 120 -7.02 6.98 -5.73
CA ILE A 120 -6.35 7.56 -4.57
C ILE A 120 -4.96 8.03 -4.99
N ASN A 121 -4.88 9.22 -5.59
CA ASN A 121 -3.59 9.81 -5.93
C ASN A 121 -2.95 10.46 -4.69
N LEU A 122 -2.32 9.65 -3.83
CA LEU A 122 -1.73 10.10 -2.56
C LEU A 122 -0.68 11.19 -2.74
N LEU A 123 0.22 11.05 -3.71
CA LEU A 123 1.23 12.06 -3.97
C LEU A 123 0.59 13.40 -4.34
N GLN A 124 -0.39 13.39 -5.25
CA GLN A 124 -1.11 14.61 -5.63
C GLN A 124 -1.87 15.23 -4.44
N ALA A 125 -2.49 14.41 -3.59
CA ALA A 125 -3.19 14.87 -2.39
C ALA A 125 -2.24 15.62 -1.44
N LEU A 126 -1.07 15.02 -1.16
CA LEU A 126 -0.05 15.63 -0.31
C LEU A 126 0.52 16.91 -0.95
N GLN A 127 0.89 16.87 -2.23
CA GLN A 127 1.47 18.01 -2.93
C GLN A 127 0.51 19.20 -3.01
N SER A 128 -0.78 18.95 -3.18
CA SER A 128 -1.82 19.99 -3.21
C SER A 128 -1.98 20.69 -1.85
N ALA A 129 -1.61 20.01 -0.76
CA ALA A 129 -1.54 20.57 0.59
C ALA A 129 -0.17 21.18 0.93
N GLY A 130 0.77 21.25 -0.03
CA GLY A 130 2.12 21.78 0.18
C GLY A 130 3.09 20.79 0.84
N ILE A 131 2.75 19.49 0.91
CA ILE A 131 3.59 18.43 1.45
C ILE A 131 4.33 17.77 0.28
N GLN A 132 5.65 17.93 0.23
CA GLN A 132 6.48 17.53 -0.91
C GLN A 132 7.49 16.45 -0.50
N PRO A 133 7.80 15.48 -1.37
CA PRO A 133 8.85 14.48 -1.11
C PRO A 133 10.24 15.08 -1.35
N ASN A 134 10.63 16.04 -0.51
CA ASN A 134 11.85 16.83 -0.66
C ASN A 134 12.81 16.70 0.55
N GLY A 135 12.53 15.79 1.49
CA GLY A 135 13.29 15.63 2.73
C GLY A 135 12.85 16.56 3.86
N ASP A 136 11.86 17.42 3.64
CA ASP A 136 11.28 18.22 4.72
C ASP A 136 10.45 17.34 5.66
N SER A 137 10.29 17.82 6.90
CA SER A 137 9.44 17.19 7.91
C SER A 137 8.10 17.89 8.04
N TYR A 138 7.05 17.09 8.21
CA TYR A 138 5.68 17.54 8.38
C TYR A 138 5.06 16.91 9.62
N THR A 139 4.08 17.60 10.23
CA THR A 139 3.35 17.01 11.34
C THR A 139 2.45 15.89 10.84
N LEU A 140 2.29 14.85 11.65
CA LEU A 140 1.36 13.76 11.35
C LEU A 140 -0.06 14.28 11.09
N GLN A 141 -0.49 15.31 11.82
CA GLN A 141 -1.79 15.94 11.62
C GLN A 141 -1.96 16.53 10.20
N ASN A 142 -0.92 17.18 9.65
CA ASN A 142 -0.97 17.75 8.31
C ASN A 142 -1.03 16.65 7.24
N ILE A 143 -0.23 15.58 7.40
CA ILE A 143 -0.24 14.43 6.48
C ILE A 143 -1.62 13.76 6.49
N THR A 144 -2.12 13.39 7.67
CA THR A 144 -3.44 12.76 7.84
C THR A 144 -4.56 13.66 7.32
N GLY A 145 -4.49 14.97 7.60
CA GLY A 145 -5.46 15.97 7.14
C GLY A 145 -5.50 16.07 5.62
N ALA A 146 -4.34 16.19 4.96
CA ALA A 146 -4.26 16.30 3.50
C ALA A 146 -4.87 15.08 2.78
N VAL A 147 -4.57 13.87 3.27
CA VAL A 147 -5.15 12.64 2.70
C VAL A 147 -6.65 12.56 3.00
N LYS A 148 -7.08 12.94 4.21
CA LYS A 148 -8.51 12.96 4.56
C LYS A 148 -9.31 13.96 3.72
N ASP A 149 -8.77 15.16 3.50
CA ASP A 149 -9.44 16.18 2.70
C ASP A 149 -9.57 15.75 1.23
N ALA A 150 -8.58 15.01 0.71
CA ALA A 150 -8.60 14.51 -0.66
C ALA A 150 -9.51 13.29 -0.86
N THR A 151 -9.59 12.39 0.14
CA THR A 151 -10.31 11.11 0.01
C THR A 151 -11.70 11.11 0.67
N GLY A 152 -11.93 12.01 1.63
CA GLY A 152 -13.09 12.02 2.50
C GLY A 152 -12.98 11.09 3.72
N PHE A 153 -11.91 10.30 3.84
CA PHE A 153 -11.77 9.25 4.86
C PHE A 153 -10.48 9.41 5.65
N THR A 154 -10.52 9.09 6.94
CA THR A 154 -9.34 9.22 7.79
C THR A 154 -8.36 8.09 7.49
N PRO A 155 -7.12 8.35 7.03
CA PRO A 155 -6.12 7.29 6.85
C PRO A 155 -5.48 6.91 8.18
N PHE A 156 -4.79 5.76 8.19
CA PHE A 156 -3.71 5.50 9.13
C PHE A 156 -2.36 5.68 8.43
N ILE A 157 -1.44 6.35 9.11
CA ILE A 157 -0.08 6.60 8.62
C ILE A 157 0.87 5.72 9.41
N GLU A 158 1.61 4.88 8.71
CA GLU A 158 2.72 4.12 9.26
C GLU A 158 4.03 4.82 8.92
N CYS A 159 4.91 4.89 9.91
CA CYS A 159 6.25 5.44 9.75
C CYS A 159 7.30 4.37 10.03
N ASN A 160 8.43 4.47 9.35
CA ASN A 160 9.64 3.75 9.70
C ASN A 160 10.75 4.75 10.03
N VAL A 161 12.00 4.26 10.07
CA VAL A 161 13.18 5.06 10.43
C VAL A 161 14.25 4.90 9.37
N ASP A 162 14.79 6.01 8.88
CA ASP A 162 15.88 6.05 7.90
C ASP A 162 17.23 5.62 8.52
N GLU A 163 18.31 5.61 7.74
CA GLU A 163 19.66 5.35 8.24
C GLU A 163 20.15 6.36 9.30
N SER A 164 19.65 7.61 9.24
CA SER A 164 20.03 8.72 10.12
C SER A 164 19.27 8.73 11.46
N GLY A 165 18.21 7.95 11.59
CA GLY A 165 17.35 7.90 12.77
C GLY A 165 16.10 8.78 12.71
N ASN A 166 15.78 9.36 11.56
CA ASN A 166 14.59 10.19 11.34
C ASN A 166 13.33 9.32 11.21
N SER A 167 12.23 9.74 11.85
CA SER A 167 10.92 9.15 11.59
C SER A 167 10.38 9.68 10.26
N GLN A 168 9.93 8.80 9.38
CA GLN A 168 9.59 9.16 8.01
C GLN A 168 8.32 8.45 7.50
N LEU A 169 7.63 9.09 6.55
CA LEU A 169 6.35 8.63 5.99
C LEU A 169 6.56 7.36 5.16
N TYR A 170 6.18 6.22 5.72
CA TYR A 170 6.45 4.93 5.09
C TYR A 170 5.25 4.39 4.32
N GLN A 171 4.10 4.25 4.97
CA GLN A 171 2.90 3.69 4.34
C GLN A 171 1.63 4.43 4.76
N VAL A 172 0.65 4.40 3.87
CA VAL A 172 -0.69 4.98 4.08
C VAL A 172 -1.73 3.89 3.92
N TYR A 173 -2.61 3.80 4.90
CA TYR A 173 -3.65 2.78 5.01
C TYR A 173 -5.00 3.45 4.90
N LEU A 174 -5.83 2.95 3.99
CA LEU A 174 -7.23 3.33 3.82
C LEU A 174 -8.11 2.08 3.84
N CYS A 175 -9.33 2.19 4.36
CA CYS A 175 -10.24 1.04 4.37
C CYS A 175 -11.18 1.07 3.17
N VAL A 176 -11.45 -0.12 2.65
CA VAL A 176 -12.30 -0.35 1.49
C VAL A 176 -13.39 -1.34 1.88
N ASP A 177 -14.60 -1.16 1.33
CA ASP A 177 -15.69 -2.10 1.54
C ASP A 177 -15.36 -3.50 0.96
N THR A 178 -16.14 -4.51 1.32
CA THR A 178 -15.86 -5.92 0.95
C THR A 178 -15.94 -6.24 -0.55
N SER A 179 -16.49 -5.35 -1.37
CA SER A 179 -16.45 -5.46 -2.84
C SER A 179 -15.13 -4.96 -3.44
N GLY A 180 -14.25 -4.35 -2.64
CA GLY A 180 -12.95 -3.85 -3.10
C GLY A 180 -13.02 -2.54 -3.91
N SER A 181 -14.15 -1.82 -3.88
CA SER A 181 -14.40 -0.69 -4.80
C SER A 181 -14.44 0.68 -4.13
N ASP A 182 -15.14 0.83 -3.00
CA ASP A 182 -15.36 2.12 -2.36
C ASP A 182 -14.67 2.24 -1.01
N LEU A 183 -14.16 3.45 -0.76
CA LEU A 183 -13.57 3.81 0.50
C LEU A 183 -14.64 3.88 1.59
N ILE A 184 -14.26 3.45 2.78
CA ILE A 184 -15.09 3.51 3.99
C ILE A 184 -14.24 3.98 5.17
N GLU A 185 -14.90 4.45 6.22
CA GLU A 185 -14.20 4.72 7.48
C GLU A 185 -13.65 3.41 8.05
N CYS A 186 -12.39 3.44 8.48
CA CYS A 186 -11.77 2.28 9.07
C CYS A 186 -12.42 1.92 10.42
N PRO A 187 -12.92 0.68 10.59
CA PRO A 187 -13.49 0.25 11.87
C PRO A 187 -12.48 0.25 13.01
N VAL A 188 -11.21 0.01 12.66
CA VAL A 188 -10.07 -0.12 13.56
C VAL A 188 -8.81 0.25 12.81
N PHE A 189 -7.86 0.89 13.49
CA PHE A 189 -6.54 1.17 12.95
C PHE A 189 -5.48 0.27 13.59
N PRO A 190 -4.40 -0.04 12.86
CA PRO A 190 -3.23 -0.68 13.45
C PRO A 190 -2.67 0.14 14.62
N HIS A 191 -1.92 -0.53 15.49
CA HIS A 191 -1.11 0.17 16.48
C HIS A 191 0.22 0.59 15.85
N GLY A 192 0.55 1.86 15.95
CA GLY A 192 1.83 2.41 15.51
C GLY A 192 1.96 3.85 15.99
N GLN A 193 3.20 4.31 16.09
CA GLN A 193 3.49 5.70 16.45
C GLN A 193 4.50 6.25 15.45
N CYS A 194 4.06 7.23 14.67
CA CYS A 194 4.95 8.14 13.99
C CYS A 194 5.55 9.14 14.97
N GLY A 195 6.72 9.70 14.65
CA GLY A 195 7.26 10.86 15.36
C GLY A 195 6.30 12.06 15.31
N THR A 196 6.52 13.04 16.18
CA THR A 196 5.77 14.32 16.14
C THR A 196 6.00 15.08 14.83
N GLN A 197 7.17 14.88 14.25
CA GLN A 197 7.57 15.30 12.91
C GLN A 197 7.90 14.04 12.11
N THR A 198 7.45 14.03 10.86
CA THR A 198 7.62 12.91 9.93
C THR A 198 8.24 13.46 8.65
N GLU A 199 9.44 13.00 8.33
CA GLU A 199 10.11 13.31 7.08
C GLU A 199 9.35 12.71 5.89
N PHE A 200 9.29 13.46 4.79
CA PHE A 200 8.87 12.93 3.49
C PHE A 200 10.07 12.92 2.54
N PRO A 201 10.84 11.82 2.49
CA PRO A 201 12.13 11.81 1.80
C PRO A 201 11.95 11.83 0.29
N THR A 202 12.99 12.27 -0.42
CA THR A 202 13.08 12.13 -1.88
C THR A 202 13.17 10.66 -2.29
N PHE A 203 12.81 10.33 -3.53
CA PHE A 203 13.07 9.01 -4.11
C PHE A 203 13.97 9.06 -5.36
#